data_AF-A0A372LQN6-F1
#
_entry.id   AF-A0A372LQN6-F1
#
_cell.length_a   1.000
_cell.length_b   1.000
_cell.length_c   1.000
_cell.angle_alpha   90.00
_cell.angle_beta   90.00
_cell.angle_gamma   90.00
#
_symmetry.space_group_name_H-M   'P 1'
#
loop_
_entity.id
_entity.type
_entity.pdbx_description
1 polymer ?
#
loop_
_entity_poly.entity_id
_entity_poly.type
_entity_poly.pdbx_seq_one_letter_code
_entity_poly.pdbx_strand_id
1 'polypeptide(L)' 'MEIRIENNESGSTDVIVNAEGVDYQIGIIEEHPTAPGYFRAIAYDGSLLQSSEQNLIFYDVEQAKNAIMQVYAGIQ' A
#
# COMPACT_ATOMS: atom_id res chain seq x y z
N MET A 1 3.63 8.56 -13.01
CA MET A 1 3.26 8.10 -11.66
C MET A 1 3.76 6.68 -11.49
N GLU A 2 4.74 6.51 -10.61
CA GLU A 2 5.47 5.27 -10.31
C GLU A 2 5.16 4.87 -8.87
N ILE A 3 5.06 3.56 -8.59
CA ILE A 3 4.79 3.04 -7.24
C ILE A 3 5.96 2.17 -6.84
N ARG A 4 6.55 2.47 -5.69
CA ARG A 4 7.68 1.77 -5.10
C ARG A 4 7.31 1.27 -3.72
N ILE A 5 7.93 0.17 -3.36
CA ILE A 5 7.74 -0.52 -2.10
C ILE A 5 9.11 -0.50 -1.42
N GLU A 6 9.22 0.16 -0.28
CA GLU A 6 10.49 0.33 0.44
C GLU A 6 10.38 -0.21 1.86
N ASN A 7 11.36 -1.01 2.29
CA ASN A 7 11.42 -1.44 3.68
C ASN A 7 11.98 -0.30 4.53
N ASN A 8 11.27 0.05 5.59
CA ASN A 8 11.69 1.09 6.52
C ASN A 8 12.51 0.50 7.69
N GLU A 9 13.18 1.37 8.45
CA GLU A 9 14.04 0.99 9.58
C GLU A 9 13.27 0.29 10.72
N SER A 10 11.94 0.39 10.74
CA SER A 10 11.07 -0.27 11.73
C SER A 10 10.66 -1.69 11.30
N GLY A 11 11.12 -2.15 10.13
CA GLY A 11 10.78 -3.48 9.60
C GLY A 11 9.40 -3.55 8.94
N SER A 12 8.73 -2.42 8.73
CA SER A 12 7.52 -2.32 7.92
C SER A 12 7.88 -1.96 6.49
N THR A 13 6.94 -2.20 5.57
CA THR A 13 7.16 -1.92 4.15
C THR A 13 6.27 -0.76 3.72
N ASP A 14 6.86 0.39 3.42
CA ASP A 14 6.14 1.59 2.99
C ASP A 14 5.74 1.49 1.52
N VAL A 15 4.53 1.94 1.20
CA VAL A 15 4.08 2.13 -0.18
C VAL A 15 4.25 3.60 -0.55
N ILE A 16 5.11 3.86 -1.53
CA ILE A 16 5.50 5.20 -1.97
C ILE A 16 5.03 5.39 -3.41
N VAL A 17 4.23 6.44 -3.64
CA VAL A 17 3.82 6.88 -4.98
C VAL A 17 4.65 8.08 -5.37
N ASN A 18 5.44 7.98 -6.44
CA ASN A 18 5.99 9.16 -7.09
C ASN A 18 4.98 9.73 -8.08
N ALA A 19 4.43 10.91 -7.78
CA ALA A 19 3.56 11.67 -8.66
C ALA A 19 4.21 13.02 -8.97
N GLU A 20 4.50 13.26 -10.25
CA GLU A 20 5.11 14.52 -10.74
C GLU A 20 6.45 14.87 -10.07
N GLY A 21 7.23 13.86 -9.67
CA GLY A 21 8.51 14.05 -8.99
C GLY A 21 8.40 14.23 -7.48
N VAL A 22 7.21 14.16 -6.91
CA VAL A 22 6.97 14.19 -5.46
C VAL A 22 6.63 12.77 -4.97
N ASP A 23 7.36 12.30 -3.96
CA ASP A 23 7.12 11.01 -3.31
C ASP A 23 6.05 11.17 -2.21
N TYR A 24 4.94 10.45 -2.36
CA TYR A 24 3.85 10.38 -1.39
C TYR A 24 3.86 9.00 -0.73
N GLN A 25 4.07 8.97 0.59
CA GLN A 25 3.80 7.77 1.36
C GLN A 25 2.29 7.67 1.57
N ILE A 26 1.72 6.58 1.10
CA ILE A 26 0.27 6.41 1.03
C ILE A 26 -0.25 5.26 1.89
N GLY A 27 0.65 4.47 2.45
CA GLY A 27 0.31 3.35 3.29
C GLY A 27 1.49 2.46 3.63
N ILE A 28 1.18 1.41 4.37
CA ILE A 28 2.11 0.38 4.80
C ILE A 28 1.62 -0.99 4.36
N ILE A 29 2.56 -1.88 4.05
CA ILE A 29 2.33 -3.30 3.87
C ILE A 29 2.84 -4.01 5.11
N GLU A 30 1.97 -4.80 5.72
CA GLU A 30 2.30 -5.61 6.89
C GLU A 30 1.69 -7.00 6.77
N GLU A 31 2.25 -7.96 7.52
CA GLU A 31 1.64 -9.27 7.69
C GLU A 31 0.36 -9.15 8.52
N HIS A 32 -0.68 -9.89 8.14
CA HIS A 32 -1.97 -9.86 8.80
C HIS A 32 -1.82 -10.39 10.25
N PRO A 33 -2.26 -9.64 11.27
CA PRO A 33 -1.98 -9.95 12.67
C PRO A 33 -2.56 -11.30 13.15
N THR A 34 -3.61 -11.77 12.48
CA THR A 34 -4.30 -13.02 12.81
C THR A 34 -4.24 -14.08 11.71
N ALA A 35 -3.53 -13.82 10.60
CA ALA A 35 -3.45 -14.73 9.47
C ALA A 35 -2.00 -14.80 8.94
N PRO A 36 -1.15 -15.65 9.53
CA PRO A 36 0.23 -15.81 9.10
C PRO A 36 0.34 -16.16 7.61
N GLY A 37 1.26 -15.49 6.90
CA GLY A 37 1.45 -15.62 5.46
C GLY A 37 0.52 -14.74 4.60
N TYR A 38 -0.44 -14.03 5.20
CA TYR A 38 -1.26 -13.04 4.50
C TYR A 38 -0.66 -11.66 4.70
N PHE A 39 -0.65 -10.85 3.65
CA PHE A 39 -0.17 -9.48 3.68
C PHE A 39 -1.32 -8.52 3.38
N ARG A 40 -1.34 -7.37 4.06
CA ARG A 40 -2.33 -6.30 3.84
C ARG A 40 -1.64 -4.96 3.63
N ALA A 41 -2.12 -4.22 2.64
CA ALA A 41 -1.78 -2.82 2.41
C ALA A 41 -2.84 -1.96 3.08
N ILE A 42 -2.42 -1.07 3.98
CA ILE A 42 -3.30 -0.18 4.73
C ILE A 42 -2.82 1.25 4.50
N ALA A 43 -3.74 2.16 4.19
CA ALA A 43 -3.46 3.59 4.17
C ALA A 43 -3.26 4.15 5.59
N TYR A 44 -2.61 5.31 5.72
CA TYR A 44 -2.31 5.88 7.03
C TYR A 44 -3.54 6.31 7.85
N ASP A 45 -4.68 6.47 7.20
CA ASP A 45 -5.98 6.69 7.86
C ASP A 45 -6.60 5.40 8.43
N GLY A 46 -5.93 4.25 8.23
CA GLY A 46 -6.40 2.93 8.63
C GLY A 46 -7.26 2.22 7.59
N SER A 47 -7.50 2.83 6.42
CA SER A 47 -8.30 2.23 5.36
C SER A 47 -7.56 1.07 4.69
N LEU A 48 -8.24 -0.07 4.50
CA LEU A 48 -7.68 -1.20 3.78
C LEU A 48 -7.60 -0.86 2.29
N LEU A 49 -6.39 -0.87 1.73
CA LEU A 49 -6.16 -0.70 0.29
C LEU A 49 -6.36 -2.02 -0.44
N GLN A 50 -5.68 -3.08 0.03
CA GLN A 50 -5.79 -4.43 -0.53
C GLN A 50 -5.19 -5.48 0.42
N SER A 51 -5.53 -6.75 0.25
CA SER A 51 -4.92 -7.88 0.96
C SER A 51 -4.62 -9.03 -0.01
N SER A 52 -3.54 -9.78 0.24
CA SER A 52 -3.11 -10.90 -0.58
C SER A 52 -2.52 -12.02 0.28
N GLU A 53 -2.70 -13.27 -0.14
CA GLU A 53 -1.98 -14.45 0.39
C GLU A 53 -0.52 -14.53 -0.09
N GLN A 54 -0.11 -13.56 -0.91
CA GLN A 54 1.22 -13.48 -1.50
C GLN A 54 1.91 -12.21 -1.01
N ASN A 55 3.24 -12.26 -0.93
CA ASN A 55 4.07 -11.11 -0.56
C ASN A 55 4.01 -9.96 -1.61
N LEU A 56 3.34 -10.19 -2.74
CA LEU A 56 2.99 -9.18 -3.73
C LEU A 56 1.51 -8.82 -3.55
N ILE A 57 1.25 -7.69 -2.88
CA ILE A 57 -0.13 -7.20 -2.67
C ILE A 57 -0.69 -6.57 -3.95
N PHE A 58 0.15 -5.91 -4.74
CA PHE A 58 -0.23 -5.32 -6.02
C PHE A 58 0.53 -6.01 -7.14
N TYR A 59 -0.20 -6.53 -8.13
CA TYR A 59 0.40 -7.22 -9.28
C TYR A 59 0.97 -6.25 -10.31
N ASP A 60 0.41 -5.03 -10.37
CA ASP A 60 0.88 -3.96 -11.22
C ASP A 60 0.59 -2.58 -10.61
N VAL A 61 1.17 -1.56 -11.25
CA VAL A 61 1.07 -0.16 -10.84
C VAL A 61 -0.35 0.39 -11.01
N GLU A 62 -1.14 -0.13 -11.95
CA GLU A 62 -2.50 0.33 -12.21
C GLU A 62 -3.46 -0.11 -11.10
N GLN A 63 -3.33 -1.36 -10.64
CA GLN A 63 -4.08 -1.90 -9.51
C GLN A 63 -3.80 -1.10 -8.23
N ALA A 64 -2.53 -0.82 -7.95
CA ALA A 64 -2.15 -0.01 -6.81
C ALA A 64 -2.77 1.39 -6.90
N LYS A 65 -2.64 2.08 -8.04
CA LYS A 65 -3.26 3.41 -8.26
C LYS A 65 -4.77 3.40 -8.02
N ASN A 66 -5.48 2.41 -8.55
CA ASN A 66 -6.92 2.32 -8.40
C ASN A 66 -7.34 2.12 -6.94
N ALA A 67 -6.65 1.26 -6.19
CA ALA A 67 -6.92 1.05 -4.77
C ALA A 67 -6.72 2.33 -3.95
N ILE A 68 -5.65 3.07 -4.23
CA ILE A 68 -5.33 4.34 -3.55
C ILE A 68 -6.38 5.40 -3.88
N MET A 69 -6.73 5.54 -5.16
CA MET A 69 -7.73 6.50 -5.61
C MET A 69 -9.11 6.21 -5.03
N GLN A 70 -9.48 4.93 -4.86
CA GLN A 70 -10.74 4.53 -4.22
C GLN A 70 -10.79 4.95 -2.76
N VAL A 71 -9.72 4.74 -2.00
CA VAL A 71 -9.63 5.19 -0.61
C VAL A 71 -9.68 6.72 -0.55
N TYR A 72 -8.91 7.42 -1.38
CA TYR A 72 -8.91 8.89 -1.41
C TYR A 72 -10.28 9.49 -1.74
N ALA A 73 -11.01 8.89 -2.69
CA ALA A 73 -12.36 9.33 -3.06
C ALA A 73 -13.40 9.08 -1.94
N GLY A 74 -13.19 8.08 -1.08
CA GLY A 74 -14.07 7.78 0.05
C GLY A 74 -13.91 8.70 1.26
N ILE A 75 -12.87 9.54 1.29
CA ILE A 75 -12.59 10.49 2.38
C ILE A 75 -13.29 11.86 2.15
N GLN A 76 -13.86 12.10 0.97
CA GLN A 76 -14.63 13.32 0.65
C GLN A 76 -16.11 13.21 1.00
#